data_AF-E1IEA4-F1
#
_entry.id   AF-E1IEA4-F1
#
_cell.length_a   1.000
_cell.length_b   1.000
_cell.length_c   1.000
_cell.angle_alpha   90.00
_cell.angle_beta   90.00
_cell.angle_gamma   90.00
#
_symmetry.space_group_name_H-M   'P 1'
#
loop_
_entity.id
_entity.type
_entity.pdbx_description
1 polymer ?
#
loop_
_entity_poly.entity_id
_entity_poly.type
_entity_poly.pdbx_seq_one_letter_code
_entity_poly.pdbx_strand_id
1 'polypeptide(L)'
;MQMRRQVLPALATALALALTACGGQTPQAANTPAPATSAPAAVADTAAPATQAPAASPAAQPSPGGRIQTIISRGNLICGVNSVLPGFGNVDSTGNFSGFDVEFCRAIAAALFDDPTKVEFRPLNAQERFTALQSGEVDVLSRNTTATLTRDGSVGLDFAPVTFYDGQGMMVRKDSGIESLEDMEGARICVQSGTTTELNLADQFRSRNINFEAVIFQEADPTFQAYDSGQCDGFTTDKSGLVSYQTKATNPDDHMILDVTMSKEPLAPAVLQGDAQWADAVRWVVYATIEAEELGITSANIGDFAATEDPNIRRFLGVEGELGAGIGLPNDFAARVIKHVGNYQEIYNRNLGPDTPFNLPRGLNTLYTEGGLLYSPPFR
;
A
#
# COMPACT_ATOMS: atom_id res chain seq x y z
N MET A 1 14.68 54.91 44.25
CA MET A 1 13.66 54.36 45.19
C MET A 1 13.63 52.83 45.03
N GLN A 2 13.49 51.93 46.02
CA GLN A 2 12.60 51.89 47.22
C GLN A 2 11.12 51.74 46.83
N MET A 3 10.30 50.83 47.37
CA MET A 3 10.40 49.80 48.43
C MET A 3 9.73 48.48 47.92
N ARG A 4 10.01 47.24 48.41
CA ARG A 4 9.74 46.63 49.75
C ARG A 4 8.24 46.68 50.12
N ARG A 5 7.57 45.66 50.69
CA ARG A 5 7.97 44.51 51.56
C ARG A 5 6.98 43.31 51.36
N GLN A 6 7.35 42.03 51.56
CA GLN A 6 7.24 41.20 52.80
C GLN A 6 5.84 41.22 53.46
N VAL A 7 5.28 40.13 54.04
CA VAL A 7 5.80 39.27 55.13
C VAL A 7 5.09 37.88 55.18
N LEU A 8 5.78 36.84 55.65
CA LEU A 8 5.26 35.49 56.00
C LEU A 8 4.84 35.43 57.49
N PRO A 9 3.93 34.54 57.93
CA PRO A 9 4.42 33.33 58.64
C PRO A 9 3.53 32.07 58.54
N ALA A 10 4.06 30.95 59.04
CA ALA A 10 3.35 29.70 59.27
C ALA A 10 2.84 29.57 60.72
N LEU A 11 2.00 28.56 61.00
CA LEU A 11 1.70 28.08 62.36
C LEU A 11 1.48 26.55 62.33
N ALA A 12 1.77 25.84 63.44
CA ALA A 12 1.72 24.38 63.51
C ALA A 12 1.47 23.84 64.95
N THR A 13 0.68 22.77 65.05
CA THR A 13 0.50 21.84 66.20
C THR A 13 -0.20 20.57 65.66
N ALA A 14 0.24 19.33 65.95
CA ALA A 14 0.03 18.51 67.16
C ALA A 14 -1.46 18.17 67.43
N LEU A 15 -1.90 16.94 67.77
CA LEU A 15 -1.27 15.64 68.16
C LEU A 15 -2.29 14.49 67.75
N ALA A 16 -2.19 13.16 67.94
CA ALA A 16 -1.34 12.29 68.77
C ALA A 16 -1.22 10.80 68.30
N LEU A 17 -0.72 9.96 69.21
CA LEU A 17 -0.24 8.56 69.16
C LEU A 17 -1.28 7.43 68.97
N ALA A 18 -0.87 6.34 68.31
CA ALA A 18 -0.58 5.00 68.88
C ALA A 18 0.25 4.18 67.84
N LEU A 19 1.47 3.66 68.10
CA LEU A 19 1.85 2.43 68.84
C LEU A 19 1.12 1.16 68.32
N THR A 20 1.77 0.03 67.98
CA THR A 20 3.12 -0.48 68.37
C THR A 20 3.74 -1.47 67.36
N ALA A 21 5.09 -1.51 67.28
CA ALA A 21 6.03 -2.66 67.29
C ALA A 21 5.73 -4.01 66.54
N CYS A 22 6.71 -4.79 66.03
CA CYS A 22 8.16 -4.61 65.79
C CYS A 22 8.75 -5.78 64.95
N GLY A 23 9.66 -5.50 64.00
CA GLY A 23 10.75 -6.40 63.51
C GLY A 23 10.39 -7.72 62.76
N GLY A 24 11.26 -8.29 61.92
CA GLY A 24 12.53 -7.79 61.37
C GLY A 24 13.35 -8.84 60.60
N GLN A 25 14.03 -8.42 59.53
CA GLN A 25 15.21 -9.04 58.86
C GLN A 25 15.13 -10.49 58.29
N THR A 26 14.92 -10.56 56.96
CA THR A 26 15.79 -11.18 55.91
C THR A 26 17.08 -11.95 56.29
N PRO A 27 17.64 -12.83 55.42
CA PRO A 27 17.04 -13.63 54.32
C PRO A 27 17.67 -15.06 54.14
N GLN A 28 17.46 -15.67 52.95
CA GLN A 28 18.43 -16.50 52.17
C GLN A 28 18.23 -18.04 52.05
N ALA A 29 18.70 -18.53 50.89
CA ALA A 29 19.05 -19.90 50.48
C ALA A 29 17.93 -20.83 49.95
N ALA A 30 18.23 -21.45 48.81
CA ALA A 30 17.43 -22.50 48.17
C ALA A 30 17.91 -23.89 48.57
N ASN A 31 17.14 -24.94 48.25
CA ASN A 31 17.62 -26.31 48.22
C ASN A 31 16.89 -27.13 47.14
N THR A 32 17.65 -27.94 46.41
CA THR A 32 17.17 -28.80 45.31
C THR A 32 16.97 -30.24 45.81
N PRO A 33 15.84 -30.91 45.50
CA PRO A 33 15.71 -32.36 45.69
C PRO A 33 16.24 -33.15 44.48
N ALA A 34 16.89 -34.28 44.74
CA ALA A 34 17.31 -35.27 43.75
C ALA A 34 16.19 -36.33 43.51
N PRO A 35 16.28 -37.20 42.48
CA PRO A 35 15.12 -37.97 42.01
C PRO A 35 14.82 -39.23 42.83
N ALA A 36 13.56 -39.69 42.76
CA ALA A 36 13.12 -40.99 43.27
C ALA A 36 12.29 -41.73 42.21
N THR A 37 12.61 -42.99 41.95
CA THR A 37 11.93 -43.86 40.98
C THR A 37 10.97 -44.83 41.65
N SER A 38 9.73 -44.91 41.17
CA SER A 38 8.84 -46.06 41.41
C SER A 38 7.91 -46.29 40.20
N ALA A 39 7.57 -47.56 39.97
CA ALA A 39 6.79 -48.03 38.82
C ALA A 39 5.27 -48.09 39.14
N PRO A 40 4.38 -48.34 38.16
CA PRO A 40 3.07 -47.70 38.14
C PRO A 40 1.97 -48.40 38.92
N ALA A 41 1.01 -47.60 39.40
CA ALA A 41 -0.34 -48.04 39.73
C ALA A 41 -1.29 -47.64 38.59
N ALA A 42 -2.19 -48.54 38.20
CA ALA A 42 -3.16 -48.28 37.14
C ALA A 42 -4.27 -47.32 37.61
N VAL A 43 -4.67 -46.39 36.73
CA VAL A 43 -5.85 -45.53 36.88
C VAL A 43 -6.69 -45.64 35.61
N ALA A 44 -8.01 -45.59 35.78
CA ALA A 44 -8.97 -46.01 34.75
C ALA A 44 -9.18 -44.97 33.63
N ASP A 45 -9.74 -45.43 32.51
CA ASP A 45 -10.15 -44.61 31.38
C ASP A 45 -11.05 -43.43 31.81
N THR A 46 -10.52 -42.22 31.65
CA THR A 46 -11.31 -40.99 31.55
C THR A 46 -11.02 -40.36 30.20
N ALA A 47 -11.97 -40.52 29.27
CA ALA A 47 -11.83 -40.03 27.91
C ALA A 47 -11.67 -38.50 27.91
N ALA A 48 -10.49 -38.02 27.50
CA ALA A 48 -10.25 -36.60 27.29
C ALA A 48 -11.17 -36.07 26.17
N PRO A 49 -11.75 -34.86 26.30
CA PRO A 49 -12.52 -34.26 25.23
C PRO A 49 -11.62 -34.03 24.01
N ALA A 50 -12.02 -34.57 22.85
CA ALA A 50 -11.24 -34.44 21.63
C ALA A 50 -11.14 -32.96 21.22
N THR A 51 -9.92 -32.42 21.23
CA THR A 51 -9.62 -31.08 20.70
C THR A 51 -9.95 -31.06 19.21
N GLN A 52 -11.03 -30.39 18.82
CA GLN A 52 -11.36 -30.19 17.42
C GLN A 52 -10.26 -29.35 16.78
N ALA A 53 -9.67 -29.86 15.69
CA ALA A 53 -8.85 -29.03 14.81
C ALA A 53 -9.70 -27.87 14.28
N PRO A 54 -9.15 -26.65 14.14
CA PRO A 54 -9.91 -25.55 13.56
C PRO A 54 -10.37 -25.92 12.16
N ALA A 55 -11.68 -25.87 11.92
CA ALA A 55 -12.24 -26.12 10.60
C ALA A 55 -11.69 -25.07 9.63
N ALA A 56 -11.20 -25.51 8.48
CA ALA A 56 -10.78 -24.58 7.42
C ALA A 56 -11.99 -23.73 7.01
N SER A 57 -11.85 -22.41 7.09
CA SER A 57 -12.87 -21.47 6.61
C SER A 57 -13.20 -21.81 5.15
N PRO A 58 -14.49 -21.94 4.77
CA PRO A 58 -14.85 -22.16 3.38
C PRO A 58 -14.31 -21.03 2.51
N ALA A 59 -13.52 -21.36 1.49
CA ALA A 59 -13.16 -20.39 0.47
C ALA A 59 -14.45 -19.82 -0.15
N ALA A 60 -14.55 -18.49 -0.20
CA ALA A 60 -15.76 -17.79 -0.59
C ALA A 60 -16.24 -18.30 -1.96
N GLN A 61 -17.38 -18.98 -1.98
CA GLN A 61 -17.97 -19.44 -3.23
C GLN A 61 -18.36 -18.21 -4.06
N PRO A 62 -18.06 -18.18 -5.38
CA PRO A 62 -18.42 -17.05 -6.21
C PRO A 62 -19.93 -16.85 -6.17
N SER A 63 -20.35 -15.60 -5.91
CA SER A 63 -21.75 -15.21 -5.88
C SER A 63 -22.43 -15.55 -7.21
N PRO A 64 -23.69 -16.03 -7.24
CA PRO A 64 -24.44 -16.21 -8.49
C PRO A 64 -24.58 -14.88 -9.25
N GLY A 65 -23.71 -14.66 -10.24
CA GLY A 65 -23.56 -13.40 -10.99
C GLY A 65 -22.15 -12.77 -10.95
N GLY A 66 -21.21 -13.33 -10.20
CA GLY A 66 -19.82 -12.87 -10.15
C GLY A 66 -19.60 -11.58 -9.33
N ARG A 67 -18.37 -11.07 -9.37
CA ARG A 67 -17.94 -9.89 -8.60
C ARG A 67 -18.58 -8.60 -9.12
N ILE A 68 -18.74 -8.44 -10.44
CA ILE A 68 -19.43 -7.27 -11.02
C ILE A 68 -20.87 -7.17 -10.51
N GLN A 69 -21.67 -8.25 -10.60
CA GLN A 69 -23.04 -8.23 -10.07
C GLN A 69 -23.07 -7.98 -8.55
N THR A 70 -22.07 -8.46 -7.81
CA THR A 70 -21.94 -8.20 -6.36
C THR A 70 -21.72 -6.71 -6.09
N ILE A 71 -20.80 -6.06 -6.81
CA ILE A 71 -20.52 -4.62 -6.74
C ILE A 71 -21.76 -3.79 -7.11
N ILE A 72 -22.39 -4.09 -8.25
CA ILE A 72 -23.59 -3.38 -8.73
C ILE A 72 -24.77 -3.53 -7.75
N SER A 73 -24.98 -4.72 -7.18
CA SER A 73 -26.06 -4.97 -6.21
C SER A 73 -25.83 -4.30 -4.86
N ARG A 74 -24.56 -4.10 -4.46
CA ARG A 74 -24.17 -3.37 -3.25
C ARG A 74 -24.19 -1.85 -3.46
N GLY A 75 -24.03 -1.38 -4.70
CA GLY A 75 -24.12 0.03 -5.10
C GLY A 75 -22.83 0.84 -4.93
N ASN A 76 -21.71 0.20 -4.59
CA ASN A 76 -20.38 0.79 -4.52
C ASN A 76 -19.31 -0.25 -4.84
N LEU A 77 -18.16 0.19 -5.37
CA LEU A 77 -16.89 -0.54 -5.33
C LEU A 77 -16.32 -0.48 -3.91
N ILE A 78 -15.62 -1.52 -3.46
CA ILE A 78 -14.75 -1.47 -2.28
C ILE A 78 -13.31 -1.68 -2.73
N CYS A 79 -12.50 -0.62 -2.67
CA CYS A 79 -11.12 -0.61 -3.15
C CYS A 79 -10.14 -0.66 -1.98
N GLY A 80 -9.22 -1.63 -1.99
CA GLY A 80 -8.09 -1.68 -1.07
C GLY A 80 -7.01 -0.71 -1.52
N VAL A 81 -6.63 0.24 -0.66
CA VAL A 81 -5.74 1.36 -1.00
C VAL A 81 -4.70 1.63 0.08
N ASN A 82 -3.72 2.50 -0.24
CA ASN A 82 -2.78 3.03 0.72
C ASN A 82 -3.41 4.29 1.37
N SER A 83 -2.99 4.60 2.60
CA SER A 83 -3.49 5.74 3.38
C SER A 83 -2.38 6.65 3.90
N VAL A 84 -1.12 6.25 3.78
CA VAL A 84 0.04 6.96 4.36
C VAL A 84 1.13 7.30 3.35
N LEU A 85 0.88 7.10 2.04
CA LEU A 85 1.83 7.32 0.96
C LEU A 85 1.34 8.45 0.02
N PRO A 86 1.64 9.73 0.34
CA PRO A 86 1.33 10.88 -0.51
C PRO A 86 1.66 10.65 -1.99
N GLY A 87 0.79 11.15 -2.87
CA GLY A 87 0.92 10.95 -4.31
C GLY A 87 0.42 9.60 -4.83
N PHE A 88 0.40 8.53 -4.03
CA PHE A 88 -0.14 7.21 -4.43
C PHE A 88 -1.45 6.86 -3.75
N GLY A 89 -1.49 6.92 -2.42
CA GLY A 89 -2.67 6.68 -1.61
C GLY A 89 -2.48 7.26 -0.22
N ASN A 90 -3.18 8.36 0.05
CA ASN A 90 -3.12 9.10 1.29
C ASN A 90 -4.54 9.45 1.76
N VAL A 91 -4.79 9.37 3.08
CA VAL A 91 -6.01 9.89 3.70
C VAL A 91 -5.73 11.21 4.41
N ASP A 92 -6.57 12.23 4.21
CA ASP A 92 -6.46 13.50 4.92
C ASP A 92 -7.12 13.47 6.31
N SER A 93 -6.94 14.53 7.10
CA SER A 93 -7.49 14.66 8.45
C SER A 93 -9.02 14.79 8.51
N THR A 94 -9.69 14.87 7.37
CA THR A 94 -11.15 14.84 7.23
C THR A 94 -11.68 13.52 6.62
N GLY A 95 -10.79 12.58 6.29
CA GLY A 95 -11.12 11.26 5.77
C GLY A 95 -11.17 11.15 4.24
N ASN A 96 -10.77 12.19 3.49
CA ASN A 96 -10.73 12.09 2.03
C ASN A 96 -9.51 11.30 1.57
N PHE A 97 -9.72 10.37 0.64
CA PHE A 97 -8.64 9.63 -0.03
C PHE A 97 -8.23 10.32 -1.34
N SER A 98 -6.93 10.46 -1.55
CA SER A 98 -6.31 11.00 -2.77
C SER A 98 -5.01 10.26 -3.12
N GLY A 99 -4.57 10.39 -4.37
CA GLY A 99 -3.35 9.75 -4.89
C GLY A 99 -3.59 8.95 -6.17
N PHE A 100 -2.51 8.62 -6.86
CA PHE A 100 -2.48 7.94 -8.15
C PHE A 100 -3.26 6.62 -8.18
N ASP A 101 -3.06 5.74 -7.18
CA ASP A 101 -3.79 4.47 -7.08
C ASP A 101 -5.28 4.69 -6.77
N VAL A 102 -5.58 5.71 -5.95
CA VAL A 102 -6.97 6.09 -5.59
C VAL A 102 -7.76 6.50 -6.83
N GLU A 103 -7.16 7.20 -7.79
CA GLU A 103 -7.82 7.58 -9.04
C GLU A 103 -8.17 6.37 -9.92
N PHE A 104 -7.38 5.27 -9.90
CA PHE A 104 -7.76 4.04 -10.60
C PHE A 104 -8.97 3.35 -9.95
N CYS A 105 -9.12 3.41 -8.64
CA CYS A 105 -10.38 3.00 -7.99
C CYS A 105 -11.57 3.86 -8.47
N ARG A 106 -11.37 5.19 -8.62
CA ARG A 106 -12.41 6.10 -9.14
C ARG A 106 -12.75 5.84 -10.60
N ALA A 107 -11.77 5.48 -11.42
CA ALA A 107 -11.98 5.07 -12.81
C ALA A 107 -12.88 3.82 -12.88
N ILE A 108 -12.61 2.81 -12.05
CA ILE A 108 -13.44 1.59 -11.98
C ILE A 108 -14.86 1.92 -11.51
N ALA A 109 -15.02 2.82 -10.52
CA ALA A 109 -16.34 3.29 -10.10
C ALA A 109 -17.08 4.08 -11.20
N ALA A 110 -16.41 5.00 -11.90
CA ALA A 110 -16.98 5.75 -13.02
C ALA A 110 -17.41 4.83 -14.18
N ALA A 111 -16.60 3.83 -14.54
CA ALA A 111 -16.94 2.83 -15.55
C ALA A 111 -18.23 2.05 -15.22
N LEU A 112 -18.36 1.60 -13.96
CA LEU A 112 -19.52 0.83 -13.50
C LEU A 112 -20.78 1.68 -13.32
N PHE A 113 -20.64 2.90 -12.77
CA PHE A 113 -21.78 3.66 -12.22
C PHE A 113 -22.04 5.03 -12.88
N ASP A 114 -21.18 5.52 -13.78
CA ASP A 114 -21.12 6.93 -14.21
C ASP A 114 -20.95 7.93 -13.04
N ASP A 115 -20.30 7.48 -11.96
CA ASP A 115 -20.10 8.26 -10.73
C ASP A 115 -18.79 7.84 -10.01
N PRO A 116 -17.73 8.68 -9.99
CA PRO A 116 -16.44 8.37 -9.37
C PRO A 116 -16.47 8.43 -7.83
N THR A 117 -17.64 8.71 -7.23
CA THR A 117 -17.87 8.67 -5.78
C THR A 117 -18.46 7.33 -5.31
N LYS A 118 -18.82 6.41 -6.23
CA LYS A 118 -19.29 5.05 -5.90
C LYS A 118 -18.17 4.09 -5.51
N VAL A 119 -17.29 4.55 -4.63
CA VAL A 119 -16.17 3.77 -4.09
C VAL A 119 -16.03 4.01 -2.59
N GLU A 120 -15.99 2.92 -1.83
CA GLU A 120 -15.49 2.89 -0.47
C GLU A 120 -14.00 2.51 -0.49
N PHE A 121 -13.21 3.22 0.30
CA PHE A 121 -11.77 3.00 0.42
C PHE A 121 -11.46 2.25 1.71
N ARG A 122 -10.75 1.11 1.58
CA ARG A 122 -10.24 0.35 2.73
C ARG A 122 -8.73 0.62 2.83
N PRO A 123 -8.26 1.31 3.86
CA PRO A 123 -6.82 1.48 4.09
C PRO A 123 -6.24 0.14 4.55
N LEU A 124 -5.14 -0.31 3.94
CA LEU A 124 -4.52 -1.60 4.23
C LEU A 124 -3.00 -1.44 4.43
N ASN A 125 -2.41 -2.16 5.39
CA ASN A 125 -0.96 -2.26 5.54
C ASN A 125 -0.34 -3.23 4.51
N ALA A 126 0.99 -3.42 4.56
CA ALA A 126 1.70 -4.26 3.59
C ALA A 126 1.46 -5.76 3.76
N GLN A 127 1.04 -6.20 4.95
CA GLN A 127 0.85 -7.62 5.31
C GLN A 127 -0.57 -8.10 5.01
N GLU A 128 -1.59 -7.32 5.40
CA GLU A 128 -3.00 -7.73 5.33
C GLU A 128 -3.63 -7.55 3.94
N ARG A 129 -3.04 -6.71 3.08
CA ARG A 129 -3.59 -6.32 1.77
C ARG A 129 -4.02 -7.47 0.87
N PHE A 130 -3.31 -8.60 0.92
CA PHE A 130 -3.64 -9.78 0.13
C PHE A 130 -4.76 -10.60 0.77
N THR A 131 -4.72 -10.75 2.10
CA THR A 131 -5.78 -11.41 2.89
C THR A 131 -7.13 -10.71 2.71
N ALA A 132 -7.16 -9.37 2.66
CA ALA A 132 -8.38 -8.58 2.43
C ALA A 132 -8.98 -8.79 1.03
N LEU A 133 -8.14 -9.04 0.01
CA LEU A 133 -8.60 -9.35 -1.35
C LEU A 133 -9.04 -10.83 -1.47
N GLN A 134 -8.32 -11.74 -0.83
CA GLN A 134 -8.66 -13.17 -0.75
C GLN A 134 -9.94 -13.46 0.05
N SER A 135 -10.19 -12.72 1.14
CA SER A 135 -11.44 -12.80 1.90
C SER A 135 -12.62 -12.17 1.15
N GLY A 136 -12.34 -11.33 0.16
CA GLY A 136 -13.31 -10.53 -0.57
C GLY A 136 -13.81 -9.30 0.16
N GLU A 137 -13.17 -8.89 1.26
CA GLU A 137 -13.42 -7.60 1.92
C GLU A 137 -13.26 -6.43 0.94
N VAL A 138 -12.24 -6.50 0.08
CA VAL A 138 -12.10 -5.61 -1.08
C VAL A 138 -12.41 -6.37 -2.37
N ASP A 139 -12.87 -5.65 -3.39
CA ASP A 139 -13.11 -6.22 -4.73
C ASP A 139 -11.85 -6.15 -5.61
N VAL A 140 -11.01 -5.14 -5.38
CA VAL A 140 -9.77 -4.84 -6.09
C VAL A 140 -8.78 -4.16 -5.13
N LEU A 141 -7.49 -4.44 -5.31
CA LEU A 141 -6.40 -3.82 -4.58
C LEU A 141 -5.64 -2.87 -5.51
N SER A 142 -5.76 -1.56 -5.31
CA SER A 142 -4.98 -0.53 -6.01
C SER A 142 -4.13 0.21 -4.97
N ARG A 143 -2.89 -0.26 -4.81
CA ARG A 143 -2.08 0.05 -3.61
C ARG A 143 -0.59 -0.25 -3.81
N ASN A 144 0.10 0.49 -4.67
CA ASN A 144 1.55 0.42 -4.91
C ASN A 144 2.12 -1.02 -4.79
N THR A 145 1.55 -1.95 -5.55
CA THR A 145 1.76 -3.39 -5.37
C THR A 145 2.33 -4.01 -6.63
N THR A 146 3.55 -4.52 -6.52
CA THR A 146 4.25 -5.20 -7.61
C THR A 146 3.51 -6.45 -8.09
N ALA A 147 3.38 -6.59 -9.40
CA ALA A 147 3.10 -7.88 -10.04
C ALA A 147 4.34 -8.78 -9.96
N THR A 148 4.22 -9.94 -9.31
CA THR A 148 5.31 -10.94 -9.22
C THR A 148 4.77 -12.36 -9.38
N LEU A 149 5.59 -13.27 -9.90
CA LEU A 149 5.20 -14.67 -10.13
C LEU A 149 4.64 -15.37 -8.88
N THR A 150 5.16 -15.04 -7.69
CA THR A 150 4.67 -15.60 -6.42
C THR A 150 3.35 -14.99 -5.98
N ARG A 151 3.11 -13.70 -6.24
CA ARG A 151 1.82 -13.05 -5.95
C ARG A 151 0.73 -13.52 -6.92
N ASP A 152 1.09 -13.76 -8.18
CA ASP A 152 0.26 -14.41 -9.18
C ASP A 152 -0.03 -15.87 -8.78
N GLY A 153 0.91 -16.79 -9.03
CA GLY A 153 0.69 -18.24 -8.95
C GLY A 153 0.76 -18.87 -7.57
N SER A 154 0.86 -18.11 -6.47
CA SER A 154 0.85 -18.66 -5.10
C SER A 154 0.02 -17.86 -4.09
N VAL A 155 -0.21 -16.57 -4.31
CA VAL A 155 -1.22 -15.79 -3.57
C VAL A 155 -2.58 -15.81 -4.31
N GLY A 156 -2.61 -16.16 -5.60
CA GLY A 156 -3.83 -16.38 -6.38
C GLY A 156 -4.42 -15.08 -6.93
N LEU A 157 -3.57 -14.18 -7.44
CA LEU A 157 -3.96 -12.83 -7.85
C LEU A 157 -3.79 -12.64 -9.36
N ASP A 158 -4.84 -12.16 -10.02
CA ASP A 158 -4.73 -11.67 -11.39
C ASP A 158 -4.39 -10.18 -11.37
N PHE A 159 -3.38 -9.79 -12.14
CA PHE A 159 -2.99 -8.39 -12.26
C PHE A 159 -3.64 -7.72 -13.49
N ALA A 160 -4.04 -6.47 -13.27
CA ALA A 160 -4.36 -5.53 -14.32
C ALA A 160 -3.05 -5.04 -15.02
N PRO A 161 -3.12 -4.15 -16.03
CA PRO A 161 -1.95 -3.55 -16.62
C PRO A 161 -1.13 -2.78 -15.57
N VAL A 162 0.18 -2.67 -15.81
CA VAL A 162 1.08 -1.91 -14.94
C VAL A 162 0.71 -0.43 -15.03
N THR A 163 0.19 0.12 -13.94
CA THR A 163 -0.13 1.55 -13.85
C THR A 163 1.10 2.38 -13.53
N PHE A 164 2.08 1.81 -12.80
CA PHE A 164 3.34 2.50 -12.51
C PHE A 164 4.53 1.53 -12.53
N TYR A 165 5.46 1.72 -13.47
CA TYR A 165 6.76 1.06 -13.50
C TYR A 165 7.73 1.80 -12.57
N ASP A 166 8.18 1.12 -11.52
CA ASP A 166 9.21 1.59 -10.59
C ASP A 166 10.36 0.57 -10.45
N GLY A 167 11.31 0.87 -9.57
CA GLY A 167 12.26 -0.07 -9.00
C GLY A 167 12.70 0.39 -7.62
N GLN A 168 13.08 -0.56 -6.76
CA GLN A 168 13.50 -0.24 -5.39
C GLN A 168 14.77 0.65 -5.38
N GLY A 169 14.79 1.65 -4.51
CA GLY A 169 15.95 2.51 -4.26
C GLY A 169 16.44 2.45 -2.81
N MET A 170 17.38 3.34 -2.49
CA MET A 170 17.86 3.59 -1.12
C MET A 170 17.85 5.11 -0.87
N MET A 171 17.37 5.54 0.29
CA MET A 171 17.50 6.91 0.77
C MET A 171 18.43 6.95 1.99
N VAL A 172 19.34 7.92 2.01
CA VAL A 172 20.31 8.20 3.07
C VAL A 172 20.36 9.71 3.34
N ARG A 173 21.00 10.14 4.43
CA ARG A 173 21.26 11.58 4.64
C ARG A 173 22.45 12.03 3.80
N LYS A 174 22.44 13.29 3.36
CA LYS A 174 23.54 13.91 2.60
C LYS A 174 24.84 14.04 3.41
N ASP A 175 24.76 14.05 4.73
CA ASP A 175 25.92 14.14 5.63
C ASP A 175 26.48 12.76 6.06
N SER A 176 25.84 11.65 5.67
CA SER A 176 26.24 10.29 6.04
C SER A 176 27.56 9.81 5.43
N GLY A 177 27.97 10.41 4.31
CA GLY A 177 29.12 9.94 3.52
C GLY A 177 28.86 8.68 2.68
N ILE A 178 27.62 8.19 2.64
CA ILE A 178 27.21 7.05 1.81
C ILE A 178 26.84 7.58 0.41
N GLU A 179 27.60 7.22 -0.62
CA GLU A 179 27.32 7.59 -2.03
C GLU A 179 26.83 6.39 -2.87
N SER A 180 27.10 5.16 -2.41
CA SER A 180 26.79 3.89 -3.07
C SER A 180 26.19 2.87 -2.08
N LEU A 181 25.81 1.67 -2.56
CA LEU A 181 25.45 0.58 -1.63
C LEU A 181 26.69 0.01 -0.95
N GLU A 182 27.81 0.05 -1.65
CA GLU A 182 29.11 -0.48 -1.24
C GLU A 182 29.71 0.27 -0.04
N ASP A 183 29.27 1.51 0.22
CA ASP A 183 29.59 2.28 1.43
C ASP A 183 28.76 1.86 2.68
N MET A 184 27.75 0.98 2.51
CA MET A 184 26.79 0.61 3.56
C MET A 184 27.20 -0.63 4.38
N GLU A 185 28.49 -0.97 4.43
CA GLU A 185 29.01 -2.12 5.22
C GLU A 185 28.74 -1.92 6.73
N GLY A 186 27.93 -2.80 7.30
CA GLY A 186 27.47 -2.75 8.69
C GLY A 186 26.33 -1.77 8.96
N ALA A 187 25.75 -1.14 7.92
CA ALA A 187 24.68 -0.15 8.08
C ALA A 187 23.36 -0.77 8.58
N ARG A 188 22.59 0.00 9.35
CA ARG A 188 21.23 -0.34 9.77
C ARG A 188 20.24 0.19 8.74
N ILE A 189 19.43 -0.69 8.15
CA ILE A 189 18.55 -0.34 7.04
C ILE A 189 17.09 -0.58 7.45
N CYS A 190 16.32 0.50 7.48
CA CYS A 190 14.89 0.48 7.78
C CYS A 190 14.10 -0.05 6.58
N VAL A 191 13.31 -1.11 6.80
CA VAL A 191 12.48 -1.74 5.76
C VAL A 191 11.15 -2.26 6.33
N GLN A 192 10.08 -2.18 5.54
CA GLN A 192 8.78 -2.71 5.92
C GLN A 192 8.67 -4.19 5.54
N SER A 193 8.21 -5.02 6.49
CA SER A 193 7.96 -6.44 6.31
C SER A 193 6.78 -6.74 5.36
N GLY A 194 6.81 -7.90 4.69
CA GLY A 194 5.75 -8.31 3.77
C GLY A 194 5.79 -7.57 2.42
N THR A 195 7.00 -7.15 2.03
CA THR A 195 7.28 -6.40 0.80
C THR A 195 8.16 -7.22 -0.15
N THR A 196 8.25 -6.78 -1.41
CA THR A 196 9.33 -7.21 -2.32
C THR A 196 10.66 -6.64 -1.83
N THR A 197 10.62 -5.39 -1.35
CA THR A 197 11.70 -4.59 -0.78
C THR A 197 12.58 -5.34 0.23
N GLU A 198 11.96 -6.04 1.20
CA GLU A 198 12.61 -6.84 2.24
C GLU A 198 13.48 -7.97 1.66
N LEU A 199 12.94 -8.73 0.70
CA LEU A 199 13.62 -9.87 0.07
C LEU A 199 14.72 -9.40 -0.88
N ASN A 200 14.40 -8.42 -1.72
CA ASN A 200 15.32 -7.78 -2.65
C ASN A 200 16.53 -7.17 -1.93
N LEU A 201 16.33 -6.49 -0.79
CA LEU A 201 17.42 -5.89 0.00
C LEU A 201 18.44 -6.94 0.42
N ALA A 202 17.96 -8.06 0.99
CA ALA A 202 18.80 -9.18 1.38
C ALA A 202 19.57 -9.76 0.16
N ASP A 203 18.93 -9.88 -1.00
CA ASP A 203 19.58 -10.38 -2.23
C ASP A 203 20.61 -9.40 -2.82
N GLN A 204 20.35 -8.10 -2.82
CA GLN A 204 21.28 -7.09 -3.35
C GLN A 204 22.53 -6.94 -2.48
N PHE A 205 22.39 -6.99 -1.16
CA PHE A 205 23.54 -6.94 -0.23
C PHE A 205 24.33 -8.26 -0.26
N ARG A 206 23.63 -9.40 -0.24
CA ARG A 206 24.25 -10.74 -0.35
C ARG A 206 25.04 -10.92 -1.65
N SER A 207 24.51 -10.45 -2.78
CA SER A 207 25.19 -10.56 -4.09
C SER A 207 26.43 -9.67 -4.22
N ARG A 208 26.57 -8.64 -3.37
CA ARG A 208 27.75 -7.76 -3.28
C ARG A 208 28.73 -8.15 -2.17
N ASN A 209 28.39 -9.11 -1.32
CA ASN A 209 29.12 -9.44 -0.09
C ASN A 209 29.22 -8.22 0.86
N ILE A 210 28.11 -7.52 1.06
CA ILE A 210 27.97 -6.41 2.03
C ILE A 210 27.13 -6.91 3.21
N ASN A 211 27.61 -6.72 4.43
CA ASN A 211 26.87 -7.01 5.67
C ASN A 211 26.01 -5.81 6.05
N PHE A 212 24.83 -6.05 6.61
CA PHE A 212 23.92 -4.99 7.08
C PHE A 212 22.99 -5.51 8.19
N GLU A 213 22.38 -4.61 8.95
CA GLU A 213 21.32 -4.92 9.91
C GLU A 213 19.96 -4.53 9.32
N ALA A 214 19.06 -5.49 9.12
CA ALA A 214 17.69 -5.21 8.69
C ALA A 214 16.84 -4.78 9.90
N VAL A 215 16.46 -3.50 9.96
CA VAL A 215 15.58 -2.97 11.00
C VAL A 215 14.14 -3.04 10.47
N ILE A 216 13.46 -4.12 10.82
CA ILE A 216 12.20 -4.53 10.20
C ILE A 216 11.00 -4.01 11.00
N PHE A 217 10.07 -3.34 10.31
CA PHE A 217 8.83 -2.82 10.87
C PHE A 217 7.60 -3.42 10.17
N GLN A 218 6.44 -3.39 10.85
CA GLN A 218 5.16 -3.82 10.25
C GLN A 218 4.47 -2.68 9.49
N GLU A 219 4.56 -1.46 10.02
CA GLU A 219 3.87 -0.27 9.47
C GLU A 219 4.84 0.71 8.81
N ALA A 220 4.42 1.30 7.69
CA ALA A 220 5.27 2.08 6.81
C ALA A 220 5.73 3.41 7.45
N ASP A 221 4.85 4.11 8.16
CA ASP A 221 5.20 5.37 8.82
C ASP A 221 6.17 5.20 9.99
N PRO A 222 6.00 4.23 10.91
CA PRO A 222 7.04 3.85 11.86
C PRO A 222 8.38 3.43 11.20
N THR A 223 8.34 2.77 10.03
CA THR A 223 9.55 2.42 9.26
C THR A 223 10.32 3.68 8.87
N PHE A 224 9.62 4.67 8.32
CA PHE A 224 10.22 5.93 7.91
C PHE A 224 10.64 6.81 9.10
N GLN A 225 9.83 6.88 10.16
CA GLN A 225 10.15 7.66 11.37
C GLN A 225 11.39 7.13 12.10
N ALA A 226 11.61 5.81 12.11
CA ALA A 226 12.83 5.21 12.65
C ALA A 226 14.08 5.66 11.86
N TYR A 227 13.99 5.70 10.53
CA TYR A 227 15.03 6.28 9.69
C TYR A 227 15.21 7.78 9.95
N ASP A 228 14.15 8.60 9.85
CA ASP A 228 14.25 10.06 9.99
C ASP A 228 14.90 10.45 11.34
N SER A 229 14.51 9.77 12.43
CA SER A 229 15.07 9.96 13.78
C SER A 229 16.47 9.37 14.05
N GLY A 230 17.12 8.71 13.08
CA GLY A 230 18.51 8.23 13.20
C GLY A 230 18.68 6.81 13.75
N GLN A 231 17.58 6.05 13.87
CA GLN A 231 17.62 4.63 14.26
C GLN A 231 18.05 3.72 13.09
N CYS A 232 17.99 4.23 11.86
CA CYS A 232 18.58 3.63 10.67
C CYS A 232 19.48 4.62 9.93
N ASP A 233 20.46 4.08 9.23
CA ASP A 233 21.44 4.80 8.43
C ASP A 233 20.96 4.94 6.97
N GLY A 234 20.12 4.00 6.51
CA GLY A 234 19.34 4.09 5.28
C GLY A 234 17.88 3.62 5.41
N PHE A 235 17.06 4.01 4.45
CA PHE A 235 15.66 3.58 4.29
C PHE A 235 15.42 3.13 2.84
N THR A 236 14.72 2.01 2.66
CA THR A 236 14.48 1.44 1.33
C THR A 236 13.01 1.13 1.09
N THR A 237 12.55 1.50 -0.11
CA THR A 237 11.26 1.17 -0.74
C THR A 237 11.38 1.51 -2.24
N ASP A 238 10.29 1.44 -2.99
CA ASP A 238 10.20 1.81 -4.40
C ASP A 238 10.61 3.28 -4.59
N LYS A 239 11.32 3.67 -5.67
CA LYS A 239 11.90 5.02 -5.79
C LYS A 239 10.85 6.14 -5.74
N SER A 240 9.67 5.94 -6.32
CA SER A 240 8.55 6.88 -6.19
C SER A 240 8.03 6.99 -4.74
N GLY A 241 8.04 5.87 -4.01
CA GLY A 241 7.75 5.82 -2.58
C GLY A 241 8.79 6.56 -1.74
N LEU A 242 10.07 6.51 -2.12
CA LEU A 242 11.13 7.30 -1.46
C LEU A 242 10.91 8.80 -1.68
N VAL A 243 10.55 9.24 -2.89
CA VAL A 243 10.20 10.66 -3.15
C VAL A 243 8.99 11.09 -2.31
N SER A 244 7.96 10.25 -2.23
CA SER A 244 6.79 10.48 -1.37
C SER A 244 7.18 10.65 0.10
N TYR A 245 7.98 9.72 0.64
CA TYR A 245 8.46 9.79 2.03
C TYR A 245 9.40 10.96 2.29
N GLN A 246 10.19 11.42 1.31
CA GLN A 246 11.03 12.61 1.45
C GLN A 246 10.20 13.86 1.76
N THR A 247 8.99 13.99 1.19
CA THR A 247 8.07 15.11 1.53
C THR A 247 7.50 15.04 2.96
N LYS A 248 7.61 13.88 3.62
CA LYS A 248 7.18 13.66 5.03
C LYS A 248 8.33 13.79 6.03
N ALA A 249 9.57 13.98 5.57
CA ALA A 249 10.75 14.12 6.43
C ALA A 249 10.67 15.36 7.33
N THR A 250 11.35 15.31 8.47
CA THR A 250 11.52 16.49 9.33
C THR A 250 12.22 17.64 8.59
N ASN A 251 13.27 17.32 7.80
CA ASN A 251 14.00 18.24 6.94
C ASN A 251 14.19 17.61 5.54
N PRO A 252 13.25 17.76 4.58
CA PRO A 252 13.33 17.09 3.27
C PRO A 252 14.65 17.30 2.51
N ASP A 253 15.27 18.47 2.67
CA ASP A 253 16.56 18.82 2.05
C ASP A 253 17.78 18.10 2.66
N ASP A 254 17.69 17.47 3.83
CA ASP A 254 18.82 16.75 4.44
C ASP A 254 19.01 15.34 3.83
N HIS A 255 18.02 14.85 3.07
CA HIS A 255 17.99 13.50 2.51
C HIS A 255 18.34 13.47 1.02
N MET A 256 18.87 12.33 0.56
CA MET A 256 19.07 12.03 -0.85
C MET A 256 18.72 10.57 -1.15
N ILE A 257 18.20 10.34 -2.36
CA ILE A 257 17.97 9.01 -2.92
C ILE A 257 19.20 8.66 -3.75
N LEU A 258 19.85 7.53 -3.47
CA LEU A 258 21.02 7.07 -4.21
C LEU A 258 20.64 6.69 -5.64
N ASP A 259 21.54 6.93 -6.61
CA ASP A 259 21.32 6.54 -8.01
C ASP A 259 21.59 5.04 -8.24
N VAL A 260 20.87 4.21 -7.50
CA VAL A 260 20.88 2.75 -7.60
C VAL A 260 19.44 2.27 -7.73
N THR A 261 19.20 1.36 -8.67
CA THR A 261 17.91 0.68 -8.83
C THR A 261 18.13 -0.80 -8.53
N MET A 262 17.60 -1.25 -7.38
CA MET A 262 17.86 -2.56 -6.78
C MET A 262 16.96 -3.68 -7.32
N SER A 263 15.84 -3.35 -7.96
CA SER A 263 14.87 -4.33 -8.46
C SER A 263 14.04 -3.75 -9.61
N LYS A 264 13.10 -4.55 -10.12
CA LYS A 264 12.03 -4.08 -11.03
C LYS A 264 10.72 -4.18 -10.27
N GLU A 265 10.04 -3.06 -10.06
CA GLU A 265 8.77 -3.02 -9.33
C GLU A 265 7.63 -2.51 -10.25
N PRO A 266 7.10 -3.34 -11.18
CA PRO A 266 5.90 -3.02 -11.95
C PRO A 266 4.66 -3.06 -11.05
N LEU A 267 4.19 -1.89 -10.62
CA LEU A 267 3.03 -1.69 -9.76
C LEU A 267 1.74 -1.76 -10.59
N ALA A 268 0.77 -2.58 -10.17
CA ALA A 268 -0.48 -2.80 -10.88
C ALA A 268 -1.66 -3.03 -9.91
N PRO A 269 -2.89 -2.62 -10.27
CA PRO A 269 -4.09 -3.09 -9.58
C PRO A 269 -4.21 -4.61 -9.65
N ALA A 270 -4.63 -5.24 -8.56
CA ALA A 270 -4.79 -6.69 -8.45
C ALA A 270 -6.23 -7.09 -8.09
N VAL A 271 -6.71 -8.19 -8.68
CA VAL A 271 -7.98 -8.84 -8.33
C VAL A 271 -7.73 -10.30 -7.91
N LEU A 272 -8.71 -10.93 -7.27
CA LEU A 272 -8.63 -12.35 -6.93
C LEU A 272 -8.85 -13.22 -8.18
N GLN A 273 -8.05 -14.27 -8.35
CA GLN A 273 -8.22 -15.24 -9.45
C GLN A 273 -9.58 -15.94 -9.42
N GLY A 274 -10.07 -16.32 -10.60
CA GLY A 274 -11.29 -17.10 -10.78
C GLY A 274 -12.52 -16.30 -11.24
N ASP A 275 -12.44 -14.97 -11.32
CA ASP A 275 -13.44 -14.12 -11.97
C ASP A 275 -12.81 -13.38 -13.16
N ALA A 276 -12.75 -14.06 -14.30
CA ALA A 276 -12.12 -13.53 -15.52
C ALA A 276 -12.83 -12.27 -16.04
N GLN A 277 -14.16 -12.18 -15.93
CA GLN A 277 -14.90 -11.01 -16.39
C GLN A 277 -14.58 -9.78 -15.52
N TRP A 278 -14.41 -9.95 -14.21
CA TRP A 278 -13.93 -8.88 -13.34
C TRP A 278 -12.48 -8.47 -13.64
N ALA A 279 -11.59 -9.44 -13.86
CA ALA A 279 -10.21 -9.17 -14.25
C ALA A 279 -10.14 -8.40 -15.58
N ASP A 280 -10.98 -8.75 -16.57
CA ASP A 280 -11.09 -8.03 -17.84
C ASP A 280 -11.69 -6.63 -17.67
N ALA A 281 -12.74 -6.46 -16.86
CA ALA A 281 -13.33 -5.16 -16.58
C ALA A 281 -12.30 -4.18 -15.99
N VAL A 282 -11.57 -4.59 -14.95
CA VAL A 282 -10.51 -3.77 -14.33
C VAL A 282 -9.37 -3.50 -15.33
N ARG A 283 -8.98 -4.51 -16.12
CA ARG A 283 -7.92 -4.40 -17.14
C ARG A 283 -8.24 -3.38 -18.23
N TRP A 284 -9.44 -3.43 -18.79
CA TRP A 284 -9.86 -2.52 -19.86
C TRP A 284 -10.18 -1.12 -19.35
N VAL A 285 -10.60 -0.96 -18.08
CA VAL A 285 -10.67 0.37 -17.43
C VAL A 285 -9.30 1.03 -17.29
N VAL A 286 -8.27 0.27 -16.89
CA VAL A 286 -6.89 0.79 -16.85
C VAL A 286 -6.39 1.16 -18.24
N TYR A 287 -6.56 0.28 -19.23
CA TYR A 287 -6.17 0.58 -20.62
C TYR A 287 -6.93 1.77 -21.20
N ALA A 288 -8.20 2.01 -20.81
CA ALA A 288 -8.95 3.16 -21.30
C ALA A 288 -8.31 4.51 -20.92
N THR A 289 -7.64 4.61 -19.77
CA THR A 289 -6.91 5.83 -19.41
C THR A 289 -5.68 6.05 -20.29
N ILE A 290 -5.02 4.97 -20.74
CA ILE A 290 -3.82 5.00 -21.58
C ILE A 290 -4.21 5.28 -23.04
N GLU A 291 -5.21 4.57 -23.57
CA GLU A 291 -5.77 4.78 -24.92
C GLU A 291 -6.25 6.22 -25.11
N ALA A 292 -6.94 6.79 -24.11
CA ALA A 292 -7.38 8.18 -24.18
C ALA A 292 -6.22 9.18 -24.27
N GLU A 293 -5.10 8.91 -23.57
CA GLU A 293 -3.91 9.76 -23.68
C GLU A 293 -3.30 9.67 -25.09
N GLU A 294 -3.16 8.45 -25.62
CA GLU A 294 -2.64 8.19 -26.96
C GLU A 294 -3.52 8.82 -28.07
N LEU A 295 -4.84 8.84 -27.88
CA LEU A 295 -5.81 9.49 -28.75
C LEU A 295 -5.94 11.02 -28.52
N GLY A 296 -5.24 11.61 -27.53
CA GLY A 296 -5.33 13.02 -27.19
C GLY A 296 -6.67 13.46 -26.56
N ILE A 297 -7.44 12.49 -26.03
CA ILE A 297 -8.73 12.70 -25.37
C ILE A 297 -8.48 12.93 -23.88
N THR A 298 -9.11 13.97 -23.33
CA THR A 298 -8.98 14.44 -21.95
C THR A 298 -10.36 14.64 -21.33
N SER A 299 -10.43 14.79 -20.01
CA SER A 299 -11.67 15.17 -19.31
C SER A 299 -12.27 16.49 -19.84
N ALA A 300 -11.43 17.40 -20.35
CA ALA A 300 -11.83 18.70 -20.84
C ALA A 300 -12.34 18.71 -22.29
N ASN A 301 -11.81 17.88 -23.18
CA ASN A 301 -12.14 17.88 -24.62
C ASN A 301 -12.99 16.69 -25.10
N ILE A 302 -13.29 15.70 -24.25
CA ILE A 302 -14.09 14.52 -24.62
C ILE A 302 -15.44 14.86 -25.28
N GLY A 303 -16.06 15.98 -24.90
CA GLY A 303 -17.31 16.47 -25.50
C GLY A 303 -17.19 16.83 -26.99
N ASP A 304 -16.01 17.25 -27.46
CA ASP A 304 -15.79 17.65 -28.86
C ASP A 304 -15.83 16.43 -29.80
N PHE A 305 -15.50 15.24 -29.29
CA PHE A 305 -15.52 13.98 -30.04
C PHE A 305 -16.92 13.39 -30.23
N ALA A 306 -17.98 13.97 -29.63
CA ALA A 306 -19.35 13.49 -29.78
C ALA A 306 -19.87 13.52 -31.23
N ALA A 307 -19.23 14.31 -32.10
CA ALA A 307 -19.52 14.40 -33.54
C ALA A 307 -18.36 13.88 -34.42
N THR A 308 -17.46 13.04 -33.88
CA THR A 308 -16.35 12.49 -34.67
C THR A 308 -16.80 11.37 -35.61
N GLU A 309 -16.20 11.38 -36.81
CA GLU A 309 -16.34 10.32 -37.82
C GLU A 309 -15.15 9.34 -37.78
N ASP A 310 -14.19 9.50 -36.86
CA ASP A 310 -13.09 8.54 -36.68
C ASP A 310 -13.62 7.22 -36.08
N PRO A 311 -13.55 6.08 -36.80
CA PRO A 311 -14.17 4.84 -36.37
C PRO A 311 -13.46 4.18 -35.17
N ASN A 312 -12.24 4.59 -34.81
CA ASN A 312 -11.56 4.11 -33.61
C ASN A 312 -12.01 4.90 -32.39
N ILE A 313 -12.03 6.24 -32.48
CA ILE A 313 -12.53 7.07 -31.37
C ILE A 313 -14.01 6.78 -31.09
N ARG A 314 -14.84 6.61 -32.13
CA ARG A 314 -16.26 6.22 -31.97
C ARG A 314 -16.43 4.90 -31.22
N ARG A 315 -15.56 3.93 -31.48
CA ARG A 315 -15.61 2.60 -30.85
C ARG A 315 -15.07 2.63 -29.42
N PHE A 316 -13.99 3.36 -29.20
CA PHE A 316 -13.42 3.64 -27.88
C PHE A 316 -14.45 4.30 -26.95
N LEU A 317 -15.16 5.33 -27.44
CA LEU A 317 -16.19 6.05 -26.67
C LEU A 317 -17.55 5.31 -26.58
N GLY A 318 -17.67 4.08 -27.09
CA GLY A 318 -18.91 3.29 -27.02
C GLY A 318 -20.05 3.77 -27.93
N VAL A 319 -19.75 4.60 -28.94
CA VAL A 319 -20.70 5.11 -29.96
C VAL A 319 -20.90 4.10 -31.09
N GLU A 320 -19.96 3.19 -31.29
CA GLU A 320 -19.97 2.18 -32.37
C GLU A 320 -19.50 0.81 -31.85
N GLY A 321 -20.25 -0.26 -32.17
CA GLY A 321 -20.00 -1.61 -31.64
C GLY A 321 -20.48 -1.80 -30.19
N GLU A 322 -20.25 -2.99 -29.62
CA GLU A 322 -20.72 -3.37 -28.27
C GLU A 322 -19.57 -3.98 -27.43
N LEU A 323 -18.43 -3.29 -27.34
CA LEU A 323 -17.22 -3.81 -26.65
C LEU A 323 -17.42 -4.04 -25.14
N GLY A 324 -18.16 -3.15 -24.45
CA GLY A 324 -18.32 -3.26 -22.99
C GLY A 324 -19.07 -4.51 -22.52
N ALA A 325 -20.02 -5.00 -23.34
CA ALA A 325 -20.94 -6.06 -22.94
C ALA A 325 -20.24 -7.40 -22.64
N GLY A 326 -19.19 -7.75 -23.40
CA GLY A 326 -18.43 -8.98 -23.17
C GLY A 326 -17.70 -9.00 -21.81
N ILE A 327 -17.21 -7.84 -21.38
CA ILE A 327 -16.47 -7.65 -20.12
C ILE A 327 -17.37 -7.19 -18.96
N GLY A 328 -18.69 -7.27 -19.12
CA GLY A 328 -19.66 -6.92 -18.06
C GLY A 328 -19.77 -5.43 -17.76
N LEU A 329 -19.30 -4.56 -18.65
CA LEU A 329 -19.36 -3.11 -18.50
C LEU A 329 -20.40 -2.46 -19.42
N PRO A 330 -20.91 -1.26 -19.10
CA PRO A 330 -21.63 -0.41 -20.04
C PRO A 330 -20.79 -0.12 -21.28
N ASN A 331 -21.39 0.02 -22.46
CA ASN A 331 -20.60 0.21 -23.69
C ASN A 331 -19.80 1.52 -23.69
N ASP A 332 -20.33 2.55 -23.04
CA ASP A 332 -19.75 3.88 -22.86
C ASP A 332 -18.76 3.97 -21.68
N PHE A 333 -18.32 2.83 -21.10
CA PHE A 333 -17.49 2.83 -19.87
C PHE A 333 -16.24 3.70 -19.97
N ALA A 334 -15.50 3.64 -21.08
CA ALA A 334 -14.31 4.45 -21.29
C ALA A 334 -14.64 5.95 -21.33
N ALA A 335 -15.73 6.32 -22.00
CA ALA A 335 -16.20 7.71 -22.01
C ALA A 335 -16.55 8.21 -20.59
N ARG A 336 -17.14 7.36 -19.73
CA ARG A 336 -17.37 7.68 -18.31
C ARG A 336 -16.07 7.89 -17.54
N VAL A 337 -15.08 7.00 -17.71
CA VAL A 337 -13.76 7.12 -17.05
C VAL A 337 -13.13 8.47 -17.36
N ILE A 338 -13.00 8.81 -18.66
CA ILE A 338 -12.30 10.04 -19.07
C ILE A 338 -13.09 11.30 -18.67
N LYS A 339 -14.42 11.30 -18.80
CA LYS A 339 -15.31 12.38 -18.33
C LYS A 339 -15.14 12.72 -16.85
N HIS A 340 -14.91 11.71 -16.00
CA HIS A 340 -14.92 11.88 -14.54
C HIS A 340 -13.54 11.92 -13.88
N VAL A 341 -12.54 11.28 -14.48
CA VAL A 341 -11.20 11.08 -13.89
C VAL A 341 -10.08 11.57 -14.83
N GLY A 342 -10.36 11.69 -16.13
CA GLY A 342 -9.38 12.02 -17.15
C GLY A 342 -8.57 10.82 -17.66
N ASN A 343 -7.65 11.10 -18.57
CA ASN A 343 -6.70 10.13 -19.11
C ASN A 343 -5.51 9.88 -18.17
N TYR A 344 -4.60 8.99 -18.56
CA TYR A 344 -3.45 8.61 -17.74
C TYR A 344 -2.54 9.80 -17.40
N GLN A 345 -2.26 10.71 -18.35
CA GLN A 345 -1.50 11.93 -18.10
C GLN A 345 -2.21 12.87 -17.13
N GLU A 346 -3.53 13.03 -17.22
CA GLU A 346 -4.31 13.84 -16.26
C GLU A 346 -4.26 13.24 -14.84
N ILE A 347 -4.33 11.91 -14.72
CA ILE A 347 -4.18 11.18 -13.45
C ILE A 347 -2.76 11.33 -12.90
N TYR A 348 -1.73 11.14 -13.74
CA TYR A 348 -0.33 11.26 -13.35
C TYR A 348 0.02 12.67 -12.90
N ASN A 349 -0.29 13.69 -13.71
CA ASN A 349 0.09 15.07 -13.44
C ASN A 349 -0.61 15.63 -12.19
N ARG A 350 -1.85 15.23 -11.94
CA ARG A 350 -2.61 15.64 -10.73
C ARG A 350 -2.06 15.08 -9.42
N ASN A 351 -1.35 13.94 -9.46
CA ASN A 351 -0.93 13.22 -8.25
C ASN A 351 0.58 13.12 -8.04
N LEU A 352 1.39 13.09 -9.11
CA LEU A 352 2.84 12.83 -9.09
C LEU A 352 3.66 13.81 -9.94
N GLY A 353 3.06 14.46 -10.94
CA GLY A 353 3.78 15.25 -11.95
C GLY A 353 4.27 16.65 -11.48
N PRO A 354 4.59 17.55 -12.43
CA PRO A 354 5.41 18.74 -12.16
C PRO A 354 4.76 19.79 -11.26
N ASP A 355 3.42 19.88 -11.26
CA ASP A 355 2.66 20.82 -10.41
C ASP A 355 2.41 20.27 -8.99
N THR A 356 3.11 19.19 -8.60
CA THR A 356 2.99 18.54 -7.28
C THR A 356 4.29 18.64 -6.48
N PRO A 357 4.26 18.46 -5.14
CA PRO A 357 5.48 18.42 -4.31
C PRO A 357 6.48 17.31 -4.67
N PHE A 358 6.08 16.33 -5.48
CA PHE A 358 6.93 15.20 -5.88
C PHE A 358 7.72 15.49 -7.15
N ASN A 359 7.18 16.32 -8.06
CA ASN A 359 7.77 16.68 -9.36
C ASN A 359 8.38 15.46 -10.10
N LEU A 360 7.66 14.33 -10.09
CA LEU A 360 8.20 13.04 -10.51
C LEU A 360 8.16 12.95 -12.05
N PRO A 361 9.30 12.77 -12.74
CA PRO A 361 9.30 12.62 -14.19
C PRO A 361 8.76 11.24 -14.57
N ARG A 362 7.89 11.19 -15.60
CA ARG A 362 7.22 9.94 -16.04
C ARG A 362 8.20 8.80 -16.31
N GLY A 363 9.27 9.06 -17.07
CA GLY A 363 10.30 8.07 -17.38
C GLY A 363 9.71 6.86 -18.11
N LEU A 364 9.74 5.69 -17.48
CA LEU A 364 9.09 4.47 -18.01
C LEU A 364 7.56 4.61 -18.11
N ASN A 365 6.95 5.49 -17.31
CA ASN A 365 5.50 5.76 -17.24
C ASN A 365 5.04 6.77 -18.30
N THR A 366 5.70 6.73 -19.45
CA THR A 366 5.38 7.52 -20.64
C THR A 366 4.78 6.58 -21.69
N LEU A 367 4.02 7.10 -22.66
CA LEU A 367 3.51 6.29 -23.78
C LEU A 367 4.66 5.64 -24.56
N TYR A 368 4.40 4.45 -25.13
CA TYR A 368 5.37 3.75 -25.97
C TYR A 368 5.77 4.55 -27.21
N THR A 369 4.86 5.38 -27.74
CA THR A 369 5.08 6.32 -28.84
C THR A 369 6.10 7.41 -28.49
N GLU A 370 6.25 7.72 -27.20
CA GLU A 370 7.22 8.68 -26.63
C GLU A 370 8.47 7.97 -26.05
N GLY A 371 8.58 6.65 -26.20
CA GLY A 371 9.72 5.85 -25.73
C GLY A 371 9.59 5.29 -24.30
N GLY A 372 8.42 5.41 -23.66
CA GLY A 372 8.12 4.74 -22.40
C GLY A 372 7.59 3.31 -22.58
N LEU A 373 6.90 2.78 -21.57
CA LEU A 373 6.40 1.40 -21.52
C LEU A 373 4.86 1.30 -21.53
N LEU A 374 4.13 2.42 -21.41
CA LEU A 374 2.66 2.38 -21.43
C LEU A 374 2.17 2.12 -22.86
N TYR A 375 1.51 0.99 -23.04
CA TYR A 375 0.98 0.51 -24.31
C TYR A 375 -0.46 0.03 -24.11
N SER A 376 -1.40 0.56 -24.88
CA SER A 376 -2.80 0.10 -24.88
C SER A 376 -3.03 -0.95 -25.98
N PRO A 377 -3.57 -2.14 -25.66
CA PRO A 377 -4.13 -3.04 -26.66
C PRO A 377 -5.36 -2.38 -27.33
N PRO A 378 -5.51 -2.53 -28.65
CA PRO A 378 -6.51 -1.76 -29.39
C PRO A 378 -7.94 -2.14 -29.03
N PHE A 379 -8.78 -1.13 -28.80
CA PHE A 379 -10.22 -1.27 -28.62
C PHE A 379 -10.87 -1.61 -29.97
N ARG A 380 -11.14 -2.90 -30.22
CA ARG A 380 -11.46 -3.44 -31.57
C ARG A 380 -12.54 -4.53 -31.55
#